data_AF-A0A9R1X9C9-F1
#
_entry.id   AF-A0A9R1X9C9-F1
#
_cell.length_a   1.000
_cell.length_b   1.000
_cell.length_c   1.000
_cell.angle_alpha   90.00
_cell.angle_beta   90.00
_cell.angle_gamma   90.00
#
_symmetry.space_group_name_H-M   'P 1'
#
loop_
_entity.id
_entity.type
_entity.pdbx_description
1 polymer ?
#
loop_
_entity_poly.entity_id
_entity_poly.type
_entity_poly.pdbx_seq_one_letter_code
_entity_poly.pdbx_strand_id
1 'polypeptide(L)'
;MWHLHGFDVAILITYVALRSVYIIRNVRYDCLLIKTLDQSMTSSSSSFSSKRQDELQPEHPCDCDLSSRVKTSRTPDNYGRKFRVCQNLLNGKSPSCKFWQWLDEDEGRKDGRRHYMMKPEESYNLTLKNCTLENEINICRMKIEQEKNNNKQELDKVNWKLFTHRLALIVLFLLYVKMLL
;
A
#
# COMPACT_ATOMS: atom_id res chain seq x y z
N MET A 1 53.87 49.06 10.49
CA MET A 1 53.15 48.86 9.21
C MET A 1 52.82 47.36 9.02
N TRP A 2 52.06 46.76 9.95
CA TRP A 2 51.70 45.32 9.93
C TRP A 2 50.22 45.04 10.28
N HIS A 3 49.40 46.08 10.43
CA HIS A 3 48.02 45.93 10.92
C HIS A 3 46.97 45.59 9.84
N LEU A 4 47.34 45.62 8.55
CA LEU A 4 46.40 45.43 7.44
C LEU A 4 46.19 43.95 7.05
N HIS A 5 47.14 43.05 7.34
CA HIS A 5 47.02 41.64 6.95
C HIS A 5 46.08 40.80 7.82
N GLY A 6 45.87 41.17 9.09
CA GLY A 6 44.98 40.43 9.99
C GLY A 6 43.49 40.65 9.68
N PHE A 7 43.14 41.83 9.14
CA PHE A 7 41.76 42.21 8.85
C PHE A 7 41.18 41.42 7.67
N ASP A 8 41.98 41.19 6.62
CA ASP A 8 41.57 40.41 5.45
C ASP A 8 41.34 38.93 5.78
N VAL A 9 42.14 38.35 6.66
CA VAL A 9 41.99 36.96 7.09
C VAL A 9 40.71 36.78 7.93
N ALA A 10 40.42 37.73 8.82
CA ALA A 10 39.19 37.70 9.63
C ALA A 10 37.93 37.84 8.74
N ILE A 11 37.95 38.70 7.72
CA ILE A 11 36.86 38.84 6.76
C ILE A 11 36.68 37.54 5.96
N LEU A 12 37.77 36.92 5.50
CA LEU A 12 37.72 35.67 4.74
C LEU A 12 37.16 34.52 5.59
N ILE A 13 37.59 34.39 6.85
CA ILE A 13 37.06 33.39 7.79
C ILE A 13 35.57 33.61 8.04
N THR A 14 35.15 34.86 8.27
CA THR A 14 33.75 35.20 8.53
C THR A 14 32.87 34.91 7.30
N TYR A 15 33.34 35.24 6.10
CA TYR A 15 32.66 34.95 4.85
C TYR A 15 32.52 33.44 4.60
N VAL A 16 33.59 32.66 4.83
CA VAL A 16 33.55 31.19 4.71
C VAL A 16 32.60 30.57 5.73
N ALA A 17 32.60 31.06 6.97
CA ALA A 17 31.70 30.59 8.02
C ALA A 17 30.23 30.88 7.69
N LEU A 18 29.90 32.12 7.28
CA LEU A 18 28.54 32.50 6.90
C LEU A 18 28.03 31.69 5.69
N ARG A 19 28.89 31.50 4.67
CA ARG A 19 28.55 30.70 3.49
C ARG A 19 28.34 29.22 3.85
N SER A 20 29.13 28.69 4.78
CA SER A 20 28.99 27.31 5.26
C SER A 20 27.69 27.12 6.04
N VAL A 21 27.32 28.05 6.92
CA VAL A 21 26.05 28.02 7.67
C VAL A 21 24.84 28.10 6.73
N TYR A 22 24.91 28.94 5.71
CA TYR A 22 23.85 29.07 4.69
C TYR A 22 23.64 27.75 3.92
N ILE A 23 24.72 27.11 3.47
CA ILE A 23 24.65 25.82 2.77
C ILE A 23 24.06 24.74 3.70
N ILE A 24 24.51 24.65 4.95
CA ILE A 24 24.03 23.65 5.91
C ILE A 24 22.53 23.84 6.22
N ARG A 25 22.05 25.09 6.38
CA ARG A 25 20.61 25.35 6.60
C ARG A 25 19.77 24.90 5.42
N ASN A 26 20.15 25.26 4.19
CA ASN A 26 19.35 24.89 3.01
C ASN A 26 19.26 23.37 2.82
N VAL A 27 20.37 22.64 2.99
CA VAL A 27 20.38 21.17 2.90
C VAL A 27 19.47 20.50 3.94
N ARG A 28 19.34 21.11 5.14
CA ARG A 28 18.47 20.59 6.19
C ARG A 28 16.98 20.75 5.85
N TYR A 29 16.59 21.83 5.18
CA TYR A 29 15.20 22.04 4.75
C TYR A 29 14.79 21.06 3.65
N ASP A 30 15.66 20.85 2.66
CA ASP A 30 15.38 19.94 1.54
C ASP A 30 15.20 18.48 2.01
N CYS A 31 16.03 18.02 2.95
CA CYS A 31 15.90 16.68 3.55
C CYS A 31 14.62 16.49 4.38
N LEU A 32 14.12 17.55 5.04
CA LEU A 32 12.89 17.49 5.84
C LEU A 32 11.66 17.37 4.94
N LEU A 33 11.65 18.12 3.83
CA LEU A 33 10.54 18.10 2.86
C LEU A 33 10.39 16.72 2.20
N ILE A 34 11.51 16.08 1.86
CA ILE A 34 11.54 14.74 1.24
C ILE A 34 10.95 13.67 2.19
N LYS A 35 11.22 13.72 3.50
CA LYS A 35 10.70 12.74 4.47
C LYS A 35 9.19 12.81 4.67
N THR A 36 8.59 13.99 4.56
CA THR A 36 7.12 14.15 4.69
C THR A 36 6.34 13.59 3.50
N LEU A 37 6.94 13.53 2.31
CA LEU A 37 6.27 13.00 1.12
C LEU A 37 6.19 11.46 1.14
N ASP A 38 7.22 10.78 1.65
CA ASP A 38 7.32 9.32 1.69
C ASP A 38 6.26 8.66 2.62
N GLN A 39 5.84 9.36 3.68
CA GLN A 39 4.83 8.87 4.63
C GLN A 39 3.41 8.80 4.06
N SER A 40 3.11 9.45 2.94
CA SER A 40 1.75 9.53 2.39
C SER A 40 1.32 8.32 1.57
N MET A 41 2.26 7.45 1.15
CA MET A 41 1.99 6.38 0.17
C MET A 41 1.69 4.98 0.75
N THR A 42 1.65 4.79 2.07
CA THR A 42 1.64 3.43 2.67
C THR A 42 0.35 2.99 3.39
N SER A 43 -0.73 3.77 3.38
CA SER A 43 -1.94 3.43 4.15
C SER A 43 -3.16 3.17 3.27
N SER A 44 -3.36 1.91 2.87
CA SER A 44 -4.67 1.35 2.51
C SER A 44 -4.65 -0.18 2.63
N SER A 45 -5.16 -0.71 3.74
CA SER A 45 -5.47 -2.14 3.92
C SER A 45 -6.93 -2.28 4.34
N SER A 46 -7.76 -2.89 3.49
CA SER A 46 -9.18 -3.14 3.76
C SER A 46 -9.38 -4.54 4.37
N SER A 47 -10.17 -4.62 5.44
CA SER A 47 -10.50 -5.86 6.13
C SER A 47 -11.93 -6.31 5.78
N PHE A 48 -12.09 -7.52 5.23
CA PHE A 48 -13.40 -8.13 4.98
C PHE A 48 -13.80 -9.02 6.17
N SER A 49 -14.95 -8.72 6.79
CA SER A 49 -15.51 -9.52 7.89
C SER A 49 -16.79 -10.24 7.43
N SER A 50 -16.84 -11.56 7.57
CA SER A 50 -17.97 -12.41 7.15
C SER A 50 -18.79 -12.88 8.35
N LYS A 51 -20.07 -12.49 8.42
CA LYS A 51 -21.07 -13.01 9.38
C LYS A 51 -21.79 -14.23 8.78
N ARG A 52 -22.00 -15.28 9.58
CA ARG A 52 -22.76 -16.49 9.20
C ARG A 52 -24.26 -16.27 9.42
N GLN A 53 -25.09 -16.47 8.38
CA GLN A 53 -26.55 -16.42 8.45
C GLN A 53 -27.15 -17.83 8.30
N ASP A 54 -27.90 -18.27 9.32
CA ASP A 54 -28.84 -19.40 9.26
C ASP A 54 -30.20 -18.82 8.85
N GLU A 55 -30.63 -19.05 7.61
CA GLU A 55 -31.83 -18.42 7.04
C GLU A 55 -32.98 -19.44 6.92
N LEU A 56 -34.17 -19.07 7.41
CA LEU A 56 -35.43 -19.81 7.22
C LEU A 56 -35.92 -19.55 5.80
N GLN A 57 -36.33 -20.60 5.07
CA GLN A 57 -36.81 -20.49 3.69
C GLN A 57 -38.31 -20.80 3.65
N PRO A 58 -39.19 -19.79 3.84
CA PRO A 58 -40.65 -19.98 3.81
C PRO A 58 -41.16 -20.37 2.42
N GLU A 59 -40.44 -20.01 1.36
CA GLU A 59 -40.81 -20.25 -0.03
C GLU A 59 -40.69 -21.74 -0.44
N HIS A 60 -40.00 -22.56 0.35
CA HIS A 60 -39.65 -23.94 0.00
C HIS A 60 -40.04 -24.89 1.15
N PRO A 61 -41.33 -25.27 1.25
CA PRO A 61 -41.80 -26.14 2.30
C PRO A 61 -41.26 -27.57 2.16
N CYS A 62 -41.11 -28.25 3.29
CA CYS A 62 -40.87 -29.70 3.32
C CYS A 62 -42.19 -30.47 3.16
N ASP A 63 -42.13 -31.81 3.09
CA ASP A 63 -43.33 -32.68 2.96
C ASP A 63 -44.37 -32.56 4.09
N CYS A 64 -44.12 -31.74 5.11
CA CYS A 64 -45.08 -31.37 6.16
C CYS A 64 -45.80 -30.04 5.88
N ASP A 65 -45.62 -29.44 4.70
CA ASP A 65 -46.06 -28.09 4.33
C ASP A 65 -45.51 -26.97 5.25
N LEU A 66 -44.44 -27.26 6.00
CA LEU A 66 -43.76 -26.32 6.89
C LEU A 66 -42.45 -25.83 6.27
N SER A 67 -42.04 -24.61 6.62
CA SER A 67 -40.81 -24.00 6.11
C SER A 67 -39.57 -24.87 6.39
N SER A 68 -38.72 -25.01 5.37
CA SER A 68 -37.46 -25.75 5.51
C SER A 68 -36.35 -24.86 6.05
N ARG A 69 -35.35 -25.48 6.68
CA ARG A 69 -34.19 -24.77 7.25
C ARG A 69 -32.92 -25.15 6.52
N VAL A 70 -32.11 -24.14 6.19
CA VAL A 70 -30.80 -24.34 5.55
C VAL A 70 -29.73 -24.63 6.59
N LYS A 71 -28.87 -25.61 6.30
CA LYS A 71 -27.66 -25.91 7.06
C LYS A 71 -26.47 -26.05 6.14
N THR A 72 -25.29 -25.89 6.72
CA THR A 72 -24.01 -26.10 6.03
C THR A 72 -23.42 -27.44 6.47
N SER A 73 -23.08 -28.29 5.50
CA SER A 73 -22.45 -29.58 5.69
C SER A 73 -21.06 -29.43 6.28
N ARG A 74 -20.76 -30.31 7.24
CA ARG A 74 -19.47 -30.39 7.94
C ARG A 74 -18.74 -31.70 7.66
N THR A 75 -19.28 -32.55 6.78
CA THR A 75 -18.62 -33.81 6.40
C THR A 75 -17.41 -33.50 5.52
N PRO A 76 -16.27 -34.22 5.64
CA PRO A 76 -15.08 -33.96 4.85
C PRO A 76 -15.33 -33.95 3.34
N ASP A 77 -16.13 -34.88 2.85
CA ASP A 77 -16.44 -35.03 1.41
C ASP A 77 -17.31 -33.89 0.86
N ASN A 78 -18.05 -33.19 1.72
CA ASN A 78 -19.02 -32.18 1.32
C ASN A 78 -18.92 -30.93 2.20
N TYR A 79 -17.72 -30.59 2.66
CA TYR A 79 -17.52 -29.52 3.63
C TYR A 79 -17.91 -28.17 3.04
N GLY A 80 -18.77 -27.42 3.72
CA GLY A 80 -19.22 -26.10 3.27
C GLY A 80 -20.42 -26.11 2.32
N ARG A 81 -20.86 -27.27 1.80
CA ARG A 81 -22.06 -27.36 0.96
C ARG A 81 -23.33 -27.09 1.77
N LYS A 82 -24.29 -26.34 1.22
CA LYS A 82 -25.56 -26.05 1.90
C LYS A 82 -26.62 -27.08 1.54
N PHE A 83 -27.47 -27.44 2.49
CA PHE A 83 -28.60 -28.35 2.30
C PHE A 83 -29.80 -27.88 3.12
N ARG A 84 -31.01 -28.20 2.66
CA ARG A 84 -32.27 -27.91 3.36
C ARG A 84 -32.83 -29.17 4.02
N VAL A 85 -33.39 -28.99 5.21
CA VAL A 85 -34.01 -30.07 6.00
C VAL A 85 -35.31 -29.60 6.66
N CYS A 86 -36.17 -30.56 6.98
CA CYS A 86 -37.36 -30.33 7.80
C CYS A 86 -36.98 -29.70 9.16
N GLN A 87 -37.67 -28.61 9.52
CA GLN A 87 -37.46 -27.95 10.82
C GLN A 87 -37.89 -28.84 12.00
N ASN A 88 -38.96 -29.62 11.84
CA ASN A 88 -39.44 -30.53 12.88
C ASN A 88 -38.47 -31.68 13.15
N LEU A 89 -37.78 -32.18 12.11
CA LEU A 89 -36.72 -33.18 12.24
C LEU A 89 -35.54 -32.64 13.07
N LEU A 90 -35.15 -31.38 12.87
CA LEU A 90 -34.10 -30.74 13.65
C LEU A 90 -34.49 -30.46 15.10
N ASN A 91 -35.77 -30.17 15.33
CA ASN A 91 -36.29 -29.80 16.65
C ASN A 91 -36.85 -30.99 17.43
N GLY A 92 -36.81 -32.22 16.87
CA GLY A 92 -37.35 -33.43 17.50
C GLY A 92 -38.86 -33.43 17.71
N LYS A 93 -39.62 -32.69 16.89
CA LYS A 93 -41.09 -32.57 16.99
C LYS A 93 -41.79 -33.52 16.02
N SER A 94 -42.90 -34.13 16.44
CA SER A 94 -43.74 -34.98 15.59
C SER A 94 -44.99 -34.21 15.11
N PRO A 95 -45.42 -34.34 13.84
CA PRO A 95 -44.81 -35.15 12.78
C PRO A 95 -43.58 -34.46 12.16
N SER A 96 -42.51 -35.24 11.95
CA SER A 96 -41.31 -34.85 11.19
C SER A 96 -41.21 -35.68 9.91
N CYS A 97 -41.04 -35.02 8.75
CA CYS A 97 -40.71 -35.73 7.51
C CYS A 97 -39.19 -35.92 7.36
N LYS A 98 -38.80 -36.84 6.47
CA LYS A 98 -37.40 -37.11 6.13
C LYS A 98 -36.87 -36.21 5.02
N PHE A 99 -37.52 -35.06 4.78
CA PHE A 99 -37.14 -34.11 3.74
C PHE A 99 -35.69 -33.66 3.91
N TRP A 100 -34.91 -33.87 2.85
CA TRP A 100 -33.52 -33.48 2.74
C TRP A 100 -33.21 -33.19 1.27
N GLN A 101 -32.56 -32.06 0.98
CA GLN A 101 -32.17 -31.70 -0.38
C GLN A 101 -30.93 -30.83 -0.38
N TRP A 102 -29.99 -31.10 -1.31
CA TRP A 102 -28.87 -30.20 -1.55
C TRP A 102 -29.37 -28.86 -2.10
N LEU A 103 -28.78 -27.78 -1.62
CA LEU A 103 -28.87 -26.48 -2.27
C LEU A 103 -27.65 -26.41 -3.19
N ASP A 104 -27.80 -26.97 -4.39
CA ASP A 104 -26.78 -26.78 -5.42
C ASP A 104 -26.72 -25.30 -5.82
N GLU A 105 -25.60 -24.87 -6.42
CA GLU A 105 -25.23 -23.46 -6.56
C GLU A 105 -26.26 -22.58 -7.28
N ASP A 106 -27.21 -23.17 -8.01
CA ASP A 106 -28.19 -22.46 -8.83
C ASP A 106 -29.40 -21.95 -8.04
N GLU A 107 -29.82 -22.62 -6.96
CA GLU A 107 -30.97 -22.18 -6.15
C GLU A 107 -30.57 -21.32 -4.94
N GLY A 108 -29.32 -21.46 -4.47
CA GLY A 108 -28.80 -20.72 -3.31
C GLY A 108 -28.15 -19.37 -3.61
N ARG A 109 -28.03 -18.98 -4.89
CA ARG A 109 -27.43 -17.73 -5.34
C ARG A 109 -28.48 -16.77 -5.91
N LYS A 110 -29.35 -16.26 -5.02
CA LYS A 110 -29.97 -14.94 -5.25
C LYS A 110 -29.05 -13.77 -4.84
N ASP A 111 -27.79 -14.04 -4.51
CA ASP A 111 -26.70 -13.08 -4.67
C ASP A 111 -26.30 -13.13 -6.16
N GLY A 112 -26.52 -12.03 -6.87
CA GLY A 112 -26.43 -11.85 -8.31
C GLY A 112 -25.05 -12.05 -8.97
N ARG A 113 -24.23 -12.99 -8.51
CA ARG A 113 -23.14 -13.56 -9.30
C ARG A 113 -23.68 -14.63 -10.23
N ARG A 114 -24.35 -14.16 -11.31
CA ARG A 114 -24.34 -14.90 -12.57
C ARG A 114 -22.88 -15.28 -12.84
N HIS A 115 -22.61 -16.54 -13.08
CA HIS A 115 -21.38 -16.91 -13.78
C HIS A 115 -21.54 -16.30 -15.17
N TYR A 116 -21.12 -15.03 -15.34
CA TYR A 116 -21.13 -14.37 -16.62
C TYR A 116 -20.16 -15.16 -17.50
N MET A 117 -20.70 -15.99 -18.38
CA MET A 117 -19.99 -16.37 -19.58
C MET A 117 -19.75 -15.07 -20.34
N MET A 118 -18.57 -14.49 -20.10
CA MET A 118 -18.18 -13.20 -20.65
C MET A 118 -18.22 -13.33 -22.17
N LYS A 119 -18.97 -12.46 -22.84
CA LYS A 119 -19.02 -12.50 -24.31
C LYS A 119 -17.59 -12.30 -24.84
N PRO A 120 -17.17 -13.02 -25.90
CA PRO A 120 -15.80 -12.93 -26.41
C PRO A 120 -15.32 -11.49 -26.68
N GLU A 121 -16.23 -10.61 -27.10
CA GLU A 121 -15.98 -9.19 -27.35
C GLU A 121 -15.69 -8.39 -26.07
N GLU A 122 -16.40 -8.65 -24.97
CA GLU A 122 -16.13 -8.04 -23.67
C GLU A 122 -14.80 -8.54 -23.10
N SER A 123 -14.47 -9.82 -23.29
CA SER A 123 -13.19 -10.38 -22.89
C SER A 123 -12.03 -9.71 -23.62
N TYR A 124 -12.12 -9.53 -24.94
CA TYR A 124 -11.08 -8.85 -25.72
C TYR A 124 -10.91 -7.39 -25.30
N ASN A 125 -12.03 -6.67 -25.11
CA ASN A 125 -12.02 -5.29 -24.65
C ASN A 125 -11.40 -5.15 -23.24
N LEU A 126 -11.64 -6.11 -22.35
CA LEU A 126 -11.00 -6.14 -21.04
C LEU A 126 -9.50 -6.40 -21.14
N THR A 127 -9.09 -7.37 -21.97
CA THR A 127 -7.68 -7.68 -22.20
C THR A 127 -6.94 -6.47 -22.76
N LEU A 128 -7.53 -5.75 -23.71
CA LEU A 128 -6.95 -4.53 -24.25
C LEU A 128 -6.79 -3.45 -23.18
N LYS A 129 -7.83 -3.22 -22.35
CA LYS A 129 -7.77 -2.26 -21.24
C LYS A 129 -6.69 -2.63 -20.22
N ASN A 130 -6.58 -3.91 -19.87
CA ASN A 130 -5.55 -4.38 -18.95
C ASN A 130 -4.15 -4.15 -19.53
N CYS A 131 -3.94 -4.44 -20.82
CA CYS A 131 -2.67 -4.18 -21.49
C CYS A 131 -2.32 -2.68 -21.51
N THR A 132 -3.31 -1.82 -21.76
CA THR A 132 -3.12 -0.36 -21.72
C THR A 132 -2.75 0.12 -20.32
N LEU A 133 -3.49 -0.30 -19.30
CA LEU A 133 -3.22 0.06 -17.90
C LEU A 133 -1.85 -0.45 -17.44
N GLU A 134 -1.47 -1.65 -17.83
CA GLU A 134 -0.17 -2.22 -17.48
C GLU A 134 0.99 -1.44 -18.11
N ASN A 135 0.81 -0.96 -19.34
CA ASN A 135 1.77 -0.06 -19.99
C ASN A 135 1.85 1.29 -19.25
N GLU A 136 0.71 1.90 -18.90
CA GLU A 136 0.67 3.15 -18.14
C GLU A 136 1.35 3.01 -16.77
N ILE A 137 1.10 1.91 -16.05
CA ILE A 137 1.76 1.58 -14.78
C ILE A 137 3.28 1.46 -14.97
N ASN A 138 3.72 0.79 -16.04
CA ASN A 138 5.15 0.66 -16.34
C ASN A 138 5.80 2.01 -16.65
N ILE A 139 5.14 2.87 -17.43
CA ILE A 139 5.61 4.24 -17.71
C ILE A 139 5.73 5.04 -16.41
N CYS A 140 4.71 4.98 -15.54
CA CYS A 140 4.73 5.66 -14.24
C CYS A 140 5.88 5.14 -13.35
N ARG A 141 6.10 3.82 -13.31
CA ARG A 141 7.21 3.22 -12.56
C ARG A 141 8.57 3.71 -13.06
N MET A 142 8.77 3.78 -14.37
CA MET A 142 10.01 4.28 -14.96
C MET A 142 10.27 5.75 -14.59
N LYS A 143 9.24 6.60 -14.62
CA LYS A 143 9.38 8.02 -14.23
C LYS A 143 9.78 8.18 -12.76
N ILE A 144 9.15 7.42 -11.86
CA ILE A 144 9.50 7.43 -10.44
C ILE A 144 10.96 7.02 -10.22
N GLU A 145 11.42 5.96 -10.88
CA GLU A 145 12.81 5.51 -10.74
C GLU A 145 13.80 6.52 -11.35
N GLN A 146 13.44 7.18 -12.46
CA GLN A 146 14.24 8.24 -13.06
C GLN A 146 14.37 9.45 -12.12
N GLU A 147 13.28 9.93 -11.54
CA GLU A 147 13.30 11.04 -10.57
C GLU A 147 14.12 10.67 -9.32
N LYS A 148 13.96 9.45 -8.82
CA LYS A 148 14.76 8.94 -7.70
C LYS A 148 16.26 8.93 -8.01
N ASN A 149 16.65 8.50 -9.21
CA ASN A 149 18.05 8.53 -9.63
C ASN A 149 18.59 9.95 -9.79
N ASN A 150 17.79 10.88 -10.33
CA ASN A 150 18.15 12.30 -10.41
C ASN A 150 18.33 12.91 -9.01
N ASN A 151 17.38 12.67 -8.10
CA ASN A 151 17.45 13.17 -6.73
C ASN A 151 18.66 12.62 -5.98
N LYS A 152 18.98 11.32 -6.17
CA LYS A 152 20.19 10.72 -5.62
C LYS A 152 21.45 11.40 -6.15
N GLN A 153 21.51 11.68 -7.45
CA GLN A 153 22.64 12.39 -8.06
C GLN A 153 22.81 13.80 -7.49
N GLU A 154 21.72 14.55 -7.29
CA GLU A 154 21.76 15.88 -6.66
C GLU A 154 22.23 15.80 -5.20
N LEU A 155 21.76 14.80 -4.44
CA LEU A 155 22.21 14.56 -3.08
C LEU A 155 23.71 14.26 -3.02
N ASP A 156 24.22 13.44 -3.92
CA ASP A 156 25.65 13.11 -4.01
C ASP A 156 26.50 14.35 -4.36
N LYS A 157 26.01 15.23 -5.25
CA LYS A 157 26.66 16.52 -5.55
C LYS A 157 26.73 17.43 -4.31
N VAL A 158 25.65 17.52 -3.53
CA VAL A 158 25.61 18.30 -2.29
C VAL A 158 26.54 17.71 -1.23
N ASN A 159 26.54 16.39 -1.07
CA ASN A 159 27.45 15.69 -0.16
C ASN A 159 28.91 15.93 -0.52
N TRP A 160 29.25 15.90 -1.81
CA TRP A 160 30.60 16.22 -2.27
C TRP A 160 31.00 17.65 -1.91
N LYS A 161 30.12 18.63 -2.13
CA LYS A 161 30.36 20.03 -1.72
C LYS A 161 30.54 20.16 -0.20
N LEU A 162 29.76 19.44 0.60
CA LEU A 162 29.89 19.46 2.05
C LEU A 162 31.23 18.86 2.50
N PHE A 163 31.65 17.76 1.86
CA PHE A 163 32.93 17.12 2.13
C PHE A 163 34.11 18.05 1.82
N THR A 164 34.11 18.72 0.66
CA THR A 164 35.17 19.66 0.29
C THR A 164 35.23 20.86 1.24
N HIS A 165 34.07 21.40 1.65
CA HIS A 165 34.01 22.45 2.66
C HIS A 165 34.60 22.00 4.01
N ARG A 166 34.29 20.78 4.47
CA ARG A 166 34.88 20.23 5.70
C ARG A 166 36.40 20.12 5.63
N LEU A 167 36.94 19.64 4.50
CA LEU A 167 38.38 19.56 4.30
C LEU A 167 39.04 20.96 4.31
N ALA A 168 38.45 21.93 3.63
CA ALA A 168 38.96 23.30 3.61
C ALA A 168 39.04 23.91 5.02
N LEU A 169 38.03 23.68 5.86
CA LEU A 169 38.03 24.14 7.25
C LEU A 169 39.15 23.48 8.09
N ILE A 170 39.40 22.19 7.88
CA ILE A 170 40.51 21.48 8.55
C ILE A 170 41.86 22.08 8.13
N VAL A 171 42.07 22.31 6.83
CA VAL A 171 43.31 22.91 6.32
C VAL A 171 43.51 24.32 6.90
N LEU A 172 42.47 25.15 6.91
CA LEU A 172 42.53 26.49 7.50
C LEU A 172 42.87 26.44 8.99
N PHE A 173 42.30 25.50 9.74
CA PHE A 173 42.61 25.30 11.16
C PHE A 173 44.09 24.93 11.37
N LEU A 174 44.63 24.01 10.56
CA LEU A 174 46.05 23.62 10.64
C LEU A 174 46.99 24.80 10.32
N LEU A 175 46.64 25.63 9.32
CA LEU A 175 47.40 26.84 9.00
C LEU A 175 47.37 27.85 10.15
N TYR A 176 46.20 28.04 10.78
CA TYR A 176 46.05 28.91 11.94
C TYR A 176 46.93 28.46 13.11
N VAL A 177 46.88 27.17 13.47
CA VAL A 177 47.73 26.61 14.53
C VAL A 177 49.22 26.78 14.22
N LYS A 178 49.63 26.55 12.97
CA LYS A 178 51.02 26.76 12.54
C LYS A 178 51.49 28.21 12.64
N MET A 179 50.60 29.18 12.43
CA MET A 179 50.92 30.61 12.58
C MET A 179 51.01 31.04 14.05
N LEU A 180 50.46 30.25 14.97
CA LEU A 180 50.39 30.57 16.39
C LEU A 180 51.54 29.98 17.21
N LEU A 181 52.20 28.95 16.66
CA LEU A 181 53.42 28.30 17.18
C LEU A 181 54.67 28.96 16.60
#